data_AF-A0A4Q7R718-F1
#
_entry.id   AF-A0A4Q7R718-F1
#
_cell.length_a   1.000
_cell.length_b   1.000
_cell.length_c   1.000
_cell.angle_alpha   90.00
_cell.angle_beta   90.00
_cell.angle_gamma   90.00
#
_symmetry.space_group_name_H-M   'P 1'
#
loop_
_entity.id
_entity.type
_entity.pdbx_description
1 polymer ?
#
loop_
_entity_poly.entity_id
_entity_poly.type
_entity_poly.pdbx_seq_one_letter_code
_entity_poly.pdbx_strand_id
1 'polypeptide(L)'
;MAQYLYRLGTFAFRKRWVVLVGWLLALGITLGGSMLTSGTPTNGLDVRGTEAQQAIDVLQREFPQAGASGASAQVVLAADEGETLSAPANAAGSA
;
A
#
# COMPACT_ATOMS: atom_id res chain seq x y z
N MET A 1 -9.79 -19.79 31.04
CA MET A 1 -9.35 -18.74 30.09
C MET A 1 -9.60 -17.32 30.61
N ALA A 2 -10.79 -17.00 31.14
CA ALA A 2 -11.10 -15.68 31.69
C ALA A 2 -10.13 -15.15 32.77
N GLN A 3 -9.55 -16.03 33.60
CA GLN A 3 -8.54 -15.66 34.60
C GLN A 3 -7.27 -15.03 34.02
N TYR A 4 -6.87 -15.41 32.79
CA TYR A 4 -5.69 -14.85 32.13
C TYR A 4 -5.99 -13.43 31.64
N LEU A 5 -7.17 -13.20 31.06
CA LEU A 5 -7.62 -11.87 30.65
C LEU A 5 -7.80 -10.93 31.84
N TYR A 6 -8.32 -11.44 32.96
CA TYR A 6 -8.44 -10.65 34.18
C TYR A 6 -7.06 -10.20 34.67
N ARG A 7 -6.10 -11.13 34.79
CA ARG A 7 -4.73 -10.79 35.22
C ARG A 7 -4.03 -9.83 34.25
N LEU A 8 -4.21 -10.02 32.94
CA LEU A 8 -3.62 -9.16 31.93
C LEU A 8 -4.23 -7.74 31.96
N GLY A 9 -5.55 -7.64 32.13
CA GLY A 9 -6.26 -6.37 32.30
C GLY A 9 -5.86 -5.66 33.58
N THR A 10 -5.77 -6.36 34.72
CA THR A 10 -5.33 -5.75 35.99
C THR A 10 -3.87 -5.30 35.92
N PHE A 11 -2.99 -6.07 35.26
CA PHE A 11 -1.59 -5.72 35.07
C PHE A 11 -1.45 -4.48 34.17
N ALA A 12 -2.21 -4.43 33.07
CA ALA A 12 -2.24 -3.28 32.19
C ALA A 12 -2.74 -2.01 32.91
N PHE A 13 -3.75 -2.14 33.79
CA PHE A 13 -4.26 -1.01 34.56
C PHE A 13 -3.28 -0.54 35.65
N ARG A 14 -2.62 -1.48 36.36
CA ARG A 14 -1.69 -1.13 37.44
C ARG A 14 -0.37 -0.56 36.93
N LYS A 15 0.07 -0.95 35.73
CA LYS A 15 1.26 -0.39 35.05
C LYS A 15 0.89 0.36 33.77
N ARG A 16 -0.21 1.12 33.80
CA ARG A 16 -0.72 1.87 32.63
C ARG A 16 0.35 2.69 31.91
N TRP A 17 1.26 3.33 32.66
CA TRP A 17 2.36 4.11 32.08
C TRP A 17 3.40 3.26 31.35
N VAL A 18 3.74 2.08 31.87
CA VAL A 18 4.68 1.16 31.18
C VAL A 18 4.07 0.62 29.90
N VAL A 19 2.79 0.25 29.93
CA VAL A 19 2.08 -0.21 28.73
C VAL A 19 1.98 0.91 27.69
N LEU A 20 1.66 2.13 28.13
CA LEU A 20 1.55 3.29 27.25
C LEU A 20 2.90 3.67 26.63
N VAL A 21 3.97 3.72 27.43
CA VAL A 21 5.33 3.96 26.92
C VAL A 21 5.77 2.85 25.97
N GLY A 22 5.49 1.58 26.30
CA GLY A 22 5.79 0.46 25.41
C GLY A 22 5.07 0.56 24.07
N TRP A 23 3.80 0.97 24.06
CA TRP A 23 3.04 1.24 22.85
C TRP A 23 3.58 2.41 22.04
N LEU A 24 3.94 3.53 22.70
CA LEU A 24 4.54 4.68 22.04
C LEU A 24 5.91 4.34 21.44
N LEU A 25 6.72 3.53 22.13
CA LEU A 25 7.98 3.01 21.60
C LEU A 25 7.74 2.13 20.39
N ALA A 26 6.81 1.19 20.46
CA ALA A 26 6.48 0.31 19.34
C ALA A 26 6.00 1.11 18.12
N LEU A 27 5.11 2.10 18.33
CA LEU A 27 4.67 3.00 17.27
C LEU A 27 5.81 3.83 16.70
N GLY A 28 6.64 4.42 17.57
CA GLY A 28 7.80 5.21 17.15
C GLY A 28 8.80 4.40 16.34
N ILE A 29 9.04 3.13 16.72
CA ILE A 29 9.91 2.21 15.97
C ILE A 29 9.28 1.86 14.62
N THR A 30 7.98 1.56 14.56
CA THR A 30 7.32 1.22 13.29
C THR A 30 7.24 2.42 12.34
N LEU A 31 6.90 3.60 12.86
CA LEU A 31 6.81 4.85 12.10
C LEU A 31 8.18 5.40 11.70
N GLY A 32 9.19 5.29 12.56
CA GLY A 32 10.55 5.72 12.26
C GLY A 32 11.32 4.70 11.40
N GLY A 33 11.07 3.42 11.61
CA GLY A 33 11.69 2.32 10.86
C GLY A 33 11.24 2.27 9.41
N SER A 34 10.01 2.71 9.10
CA SER A 34 9.55 2.79 7.71
C SER A 34 10.36 3.80 6.89
N MET A 35 10.92 4.85 7.51
CA MET A 35 11.80 5.82 6.83
C MET A 35 13.17 5.22 6.45
N LEU A 36 13.62 4.18 7.15
CA LEU A 36 14.88 3.49 6.82
C LEU A 36 14.71 2.48 5.68
N THR A 37 13.47 2.08 5.37
CA THR A 37 13.21 1.15 4.27
C THR A 37 13.16 1.92 2.95
N SER A 38 14.30 2.03 2.27
CA SER A 38 14.43 2.68 0.96
C SER A 38 13.75 1.93 -0.21
N GLY A 39 12.86 0.99 0.09
CA GLY A 39 12.13 0.22 -0.91
C GLY A 39 10.70 0.72 -1.00
N THR A 40 10.39 1.50 -2.04
CA THR A 40 9.01 1.60 -2.51
C THR A 40 8.48 0.18 -2.71
N PRO A 41 7.28 -0.17 -2.19
CA PRO A 41 6.61 -1.40 -2.58
C PRO A 41 6.33 -1.28 -4.07
N THR A 42 7.25 -1.77 -4.90
CA THR A 42 7.01 -1.90 -6.33
C THR A 42 6.00 -3.01 -6.49
N ASN A 43 4.84 -2.71 -7.07
CA ASN A 43 3.85 -3.70 -7.51
C ASN A 43 4.36 -4.60 -8.65
N GLY A 44 5.67 -4.81 -8.74
CA GLY A 44 6.31 -5.76 -9.64
C GLY A 44 6.46 -7.09 -8.94
N LEU A 45 5.92 -8.15 -9.54
CA LEU A 45 6.22 -9.53 -9.17
C LEU A 45 7.69 -9.85 -9.54
N ASP A 46 8.65 -9.31 -8.80
CA ASP A 46 10.07 -9.66 -8.95
C ASP A 46 10.32 -11.02 -8.29
N VAL A 47 10.15 -12.08 -9.07
CA VAL A 47 10.53 -13.44 -8.68
C VAL A 47 11.94 -13.69 -9.20
N ARG A 48 12.92 -13.43 -8.32
CA ARG A 48 14.35 -13.61 -8.61
C ARG A 48 14.64 -15.02 -9.13
N GLY A 49 15.35 -15.10 -10.26
CA GLY A 49 15.78 -16.36 -10.86
C GLY A 49 14.83 -16.95 -11.91
N THR A 50 13.78 -16.23 -12.31
CA THR A 50 12.90 -16.67 -13.41
C THR A 50 13.36 -16.11 -14.76
N GLU A 51 13.21 -16.89 -15.83
CA GLU A 51 13.49 -16.43 -17.21
C GLU A 51 12.63 -15.22 -17.59
N ALA A 52 11.41 -15.15 -17.05
CA ALA A 52 10.51 -14.01 -17.23
C ALA A 52 11.14 -12.70 -16.70
N GLN A 53 11.79 -12.73 -15.53
CA GLN A 53 12.47 -11.56 -14.99
C GLN A 53 13.66 -11.15 -15.87
N GLN A 54 14.44 -12.11 -16.37
CA GLN A 54 15.56 -11.82 -17.28
C GLN A 54 15.08 -11.20 -18.61
N ALA A 55 13.95 -11.66 -19.15
CA ALA A 55 13.34 -11.07 -20.33
C ALA A 55 12.87 -9.62 -20.08
N ILE A 56 12.28 -9.35 -18.91
CA ILE A 56 11.87 -8.00 -18.48
C ILE A 56 13.10 -7.10 -18.32
N ASP A 57 14.19 -7.59 -17.71
CA ASP A 57 15.43 -6.85 -17.52
C ASP A 57 16.08 -6.49 -18.87
N VAL A 58 16.10 -7.42 -19.83
CA VAL A 58 16.58 -7.17 -21.21
C VAL A 58 15.69 -6.15 -21.92
N LEU A 59 14.38 -6.26 -21.79
CA LEU A 59 13.43 -5.31 -22.38
C LEU A 59 13.65 -3.89 -21.84
N GLN A 60 13.86 -3.73 -20.52
CA GLN A 60 14.18 -2.43 -19.92
C GLN A 60 15.54 -1.89 -20.39
N ARG A 61 16.53 -2.76 -20.57
CA ARG A 61 17.88 -2.37 -21.00
C ARG A 61 17.94 -1.91 -22.46
N GLU A 62 17.27 -2.64 -23.36
CA GLU A 62 17.31 -2.37 -24.80
C GLU A 62 16.25 -1.33 -25.23
N PHE A 63 15.15 -1.23 -24.49
CA PHE A 63 14.07 -0.26 -24.75
C PHE A 63 13.75 0.60 -23.51
N PRO A 64 14.71 1.42 -23.02
CA PRO A 64 14.50 2.25 -21.82
C PRO A 64 13.37 3.28 -22.01
N GLN A 65 13.10 3.65 -23.26
CA GLN A 65 12.05 4.60 -23.65
C GLN A 65 10.63 4.05 -23.40
N ALA A 66 10.46 2.73 -23.40
CA ALA A 66 9.17 2.09 -23.12
C ALA A 66 8.71 2.30 -21.67
N GLY A 67 9.66 2.49 -20.74
CA GLY A 67 9.38 2.90 -19.35
C GLY A 67 8.99 4.38 -19.23
N ALA A 68 9.49 5.24 -20.12
CA ALA A 68 9.14 6.67 -20.14
C ALA A 68 7.73 6.93 -20.67
N SER A 69 7.17 6.03 -21.49
CA SER A 69 5.78 6.07 -21.95
C SER A 69 4.77 5.46 -20.96
N GLY A 70 5.23 4.95 -19.81
CA GLY A 70 4.44 4.12 -18.88
C GLY A 70 3.66 4.85 -17.78
N ALA A 71 3.61 6.19 -17.78
CA ALA A 71 2.72 6.91 -16.89
C ALA A 71 1.27 6.83 -17.43
N SER A 72 0.66 5.64 -17.38
CA SER A 72 -0.74 5.46 -17.72
C SER A 72 -1.60 5.80 -16.51
N ALA A 73 -2.25 6.96 -16.52
CA ALA A 73 -3.32 7.27 -15.59
C ALA A 73 -4.62 6.67 -16.13
N GLN A 74 -5.17 5.66 -15.45
CA GLN A 74 -6.48 5.11 -15.78
C GLN A 74 -7.54 5.79 -14.91
N VAL A 75 -8.38 6.62 -15.52
CA VAL A 75 -9.53 7.24 -14.85
C VAL A 75 -10.76 6.40 -15.17
N VAL A 76 -11.40 5.82 -14.15
CA VAL A 76 -12.65 5.07 -14.29
C VAL A 76 -13.79 5.96 -13.81
N LEU A 77 -14.69 6.34 -14.72
CA LEU A 77 -15.91 7.05 -14.39
C LEU A 77 -17.05 6.04 -14.27
N ALA A 78 -17.70 6.01 -13.11
CA ALA A 78 -18.91 5.21 -12.88
C ALA A 78 -20.12 6.16 -12.80
N ALA A 79 -21.18 5.85 -13.55
CA ALA A 79 -22.47 6.52 -13.39
C ALA A 79 -23.23 5.89 -12.21
N ASP A 80 -24.05 6.68 -11.53
CA ASP A 80 -24.88 6.23 -10.40
C ASP A 80 -25.96 5.24 -10.85
N GLU A 81 -26.57 4.51 -9.91
CA GLU A 81 -27.49 3.42 -10.20
C GLU A 81 -28.74 3.93 -10.94
N GLY A 82 -28.86 3.56 -12.22
CA GLY A 82 -29.95 3.99 -13.10
C GLY A 82 -29.59 5.15 -14.05
N GLU A 83 -28.40 5.73 -13.95
CA GLU A 83 -27.89 6.70 -14.92
C GLU A 83 -26.97 6.06 -15.97
N THR A 84 -27.00 6.60 -17.17
CA THR A 84 -26.11 6.18 -18.26
C THR A 84 -25.02 7.23 -18.46
N LEU A 85 -23.81 6.78 -18.81
CA LEU A 85 -22.69 7.68 -19.14
C LEU A 85 -23.01 8.56 -20.36
N SER A 86 -23.95 8.15 -21.20
CA SER A 86 -24.44 8.91 -22.37
C SER A 86 -25.40 10.05 -22.01
N ALA A 87 -25.83 10.16 -20.76
CA ALA A 87 -26.66 11.28 -20.33
C ALA A 87 -25.87 12.59 -20.47
N PRO A 88 -26.49 13.68 -20.98
CA PRO A 88 -25.78 14.93 -21.26
C PRO A 88 -25.13 15.56 -20.02
N ALA A 89 -25.66 15.27 -18.82
CA ALA A 89 -25.07 15.69 -17.54
C ALA A 89 -23.75 14.96 -17.21
N ASN A 90 -23.58 13.71 -17.65
CA ASN A 90 -22.43 12.85 -17.36
C ASN A 90 -21.40 12.81 -18.50
N ALA A 91 -21.78 13.25 -19.70
CA ALA A 91 -20.93 13.27 -20.90
C ALA A 91 -19.88 14.41 -20.94
N ALA A 92 -19.88 15.34 -19.98
CA ALA A 92 -19.02 16.53 -19.99
C ALA A 92 -17.60 16.30 -19.42
N GLY A 93 -17.28 15.08 -18.97
CA GLY A 93 -16.00 14.73 -18.33
C GLY A 93 -14.90 14.20 -19.25
N SER A 94 -15.10 14.13 -20.57
CA SER A 94 -14.10 13.63 -21.53
C SER A 94 -13.27 14.79 -22.12
N ALA A 95 -12.18 15.15 -21.44
CA ALA A 95 -11.09 15.97 -22.00
C ALA A 95 -9.74 15.38 -21.58
#